data_AF-A0A2S5SY86-F1
#
_entry.id   AF-A0A2S5SY86-F1
#
_cell.length_a   1.000
_cell.length_b   1.000
_cell.length_c   1.000
_cell.angle_alpha   90.00
_cell.angle_beta   90.00
_cell.angle_gamma   90.00
#
_symmetry.space_group_name_H-M   'P 1'
#
loop_
_entity.id
_entity.type
_entity.pdbx_description
1 polymer ?
#
loop_
_entity_poly.entity_id
_entity_poly.type
_entity_poly.pdbx_seq_one_letter_code
_entity_poly.pdbx_strand_id
1 'polypeptide(L)'
;MSDSERLAIAAHLHVLMRRKLGRVTDTEWLAANWDYAQEILRVCRAEPDEELRAWADKLERAVQPLRPKPVPSAKAWADSVSPSGELAASAAASLRAAELQQRYIGRLR
;
A
#
# COMPACT_ATOMS: atom_id res chain seq x y z
N MET A 1 4.96 -19.65 2.53
CA MET A 1 5.93 -18.92 3.36
C MET A 1 5.24 -18.54 4.66
N SER A 2 5.84 -18.83 5.81
CA SER A 2 5.24 -18.49 7.11
C SER A 2 5.57 -17.05 7.52
N ASP A 3 4.80 -16.48 8.44
CA ASP A 3 5.08 -15.13 8.95
C ASP A 3 6.41 -15.07 9.70
N SER A 4 6.79 -16.14 10.41
CA SER A 4 8.11 -16.27 11.05
C SER A 4 9.25 -16.22 10.03
N GLU A 5 9.09 -16.84 8.87
CA GLU A 5 10.10 -16.86 7.81
C GLU A 5 10.24 -15.47 7.17
N ARG A 6 9.13 -14.77 6.96
CA ARG A 6 9.14 -13.38 6.46
C ARG A 6 9.80 -12.44 7.47
N LEU A 7 9.52 -12.60 8.75
CA LEU A 7 10.15 -11.82 9.82
C LEU A 7 11.67 -12.08 9.88
N ALA A 8 12.12 -13.32 9.70
CA ALA A 8 13.54 -13.65 9.65
C ALA A 8 14.25 -12.94 8.47
N ILE A 9 13.61 -12.87 7.30
CA ILE A 9 14.13 -12.12 6.15
C ILE A 9 14.18 -10.62 6.43
N ALA A 10 13.11 -10.06 7.00
CA ALA A 10 13.04 -8.65 7.37
C ALA A 10 14.14 -8.27 8.38
N ALA A 11 14.38 -9.11 9.39
CA ALA A 11 15.44 -8.92 10.37
C ALA A 11 16.83 -8.95 9.73
N HIS A 12 17.08 -9.86 8.79
CA HIS A 12 18.35 -9.92 8.08
C HIS A 12 18.59 -8.65 7.23
N LEU A 13 17.56 -8.20 6.51
CA LEU A 13 17.64 -6.98 5.71
C LEU A 13 17.87 -5.75 6.59
N HIS A 14 17.20 -5.66 7.74
CA HIS A 14 17.43 -4.59 8.72
C HIS A 14 18.90 -4.50 9.15
N VAL A 15 19.52 -5.62 9.52
CA VAL A 15 20.93 -5.65 9.93
C VAL A 15 21.86 -5.18 8.80
N LEU A 16 21.58 -5.60 7.57
CA LEU A 16 22.33 -5.17 6.39
C LEU A 16 22.19 -3.66 6.15
N MET A 17 20.97 -3.14 6.19
CA MET A 17 20.71 -1.71 6.02
C MET A 17 21.40 -0.88 7.10
N ARG A 18 21.38 -1.34 8.36
CA ARG A 18 22.09 -0.67 9.45
C ARG A 18 23.60 -0.65 9.23
N ARG A 19 24.17 -1.77 8.77
CA ARG A 19 25.62 -1.91 8.54
C ARG A 19 26.11 -1.12 7.34
N LYS A 20 25.37 -1.14 6.22
CA LYS A 20 25.80 -0.61 4.92
C LYS A 20 25.37 0.83 4.71
N LEU A 21 24.16 1.18 5.16
CA LEU A 21 23.53 2.48 4.90
C LEU A 21 23.40 3.33 6.17
N GLY A 22 23.72 2.78 7.35
CA GLY A 22 23.51 3.47 8.64
C GLY A 22 22.03 3.67 9.00
N ARG A 23 21.11 3.00 8.31
CA ARG A 23 19.66 3.17 8.49
C ARG A 23 19.06 2.05 9.34
N VAL A 24 18.34 2.44 10.38
CA VAL A 24 17.55 1.54 11.22
C VAL A 24 16.12 1.52 10.67
N THR A 25 15.59 0.33 10.42
CA THR A 25 14.24 0.10 9.88
C THR A 25 13.40 -0.73 10.84
N ASP A 26 12.09 -0.52 10.88
CA ASP A 26 11.20 -1.40 11.65
C ASP A 26 11.08 -2.79 10.99
N THR A 27 11.44 -3.84 11.71
CA THR A 27 11.41 -5.23 11.20
C THR A 27 10.01 -5.83 11.15
N GLU A 28 9.16 -5.49 12.13
CA GLU A 28 7.81 -6.03 12.19
C GLU A 28 6.95 -5.42 11.09
N TRP A 29 7.08 -4.10 10.89
CA TRP A 29 6.33 -3.42 9.85
C TRP A 29 6.80 -3.81 8.45
N LEU A 30 8.12 -4.05 8.27
CA LEU A 30 8.70 -4.56 7.03
C LEU A 30 8.15 -5.94 6.65
N ALA A 31 7.84 -6.78 7.63
CA ALA A 31 7.25 -8.10 7.41
C ALA A 31 5.71 -8.06 7.26
N ALA A 32 5.03 -7.04 7.76
CA ALA A 32 3.56 -7.02 7.80
C ALA A 32 2.90 -6.10 6.75
N ASN A 33 3.62 -5.11 6.22
CA ASN A 33 3.04 -4.09 5.34
C ASN A 33 3.69 -4.08 3.95
N TRP A 34 2.86 -4.28 2.93
CA TRP A 34 3.29 -4.30 1.53
C TRP A 34 3.92 -2.97 1.09
N ASP A 35 3.25 -1.84 1.34
CA ASP A 35 3.69 -0.53 0.84
C ASP A 35 5.02 -0.10 1.46
N TYR A 36 5.16 -0.31 2.77
CA TYR A 36 6.41 -0.05 3.47
C TYR A 36 7.55 -0.94 2.94
N ALA A 37 7.27 -2.23 2.71
CA ALA A 37 8.26 -3.13 2.11
C ALA A 37 8.69 -2.66 0.71
N GLN A 38 7.76 -2.18 -0.13
CA GLN A 38 8.09 -1.65 -1.46
C GLN A 38 9.02 -0.44 -1.39
N GLU A 39 8.80 0.49 -0.45
CA GLU A 39 9.71 1.63 -0.27
C GLU A 39 11.10 1.20 0.17
N ILE A 40 11.19 0.23 1.09
CA ILE A 40 12.48 -0.33 1.50
C ILE A 40 13.18 -1.03 0.32
N LEU A 41 12.45 -1.80 -0.48
CA LEU A 41 12.99 -2.43 -1.69
C LEU A 41 13.53 -1.40 -2.69
N ARG A 42 12.82 -0.28 -2.86
CA ARG A 42 13.26 0.83 -3.72
C ARG A 42 14.59 1.42 -3.23
N VAL A 43 14.72 1.64 -1.92
CA VAL A 43 15.98 2.12 -1.31
C VAL A 43 17.10 1.11 -1.53
N CYS A 44 16.86 -0.18 -1.23
CA CYS A 44 17.87 -1.22 -1.40
C CYS A 44 18.35 -1.37 -2.86
N ARG A 45 17.45 -1.18 -3.84
CA ARG A 45 17.77 -1.26 -5.27
C ARG A 45 18.56 -0.06 -5.79
N ALA A 46 18.47 1.09 -5.12
CA ALA A 46 19.25 2.28 -5.50
C ALA A 46 20.74 2.14 -5.16
N GLU A 47 21.09 1.24 -4.23
CA GLU A 47 22.46 1.08 -3.75
C GLU A 47 23.27 0.11 -4.63
N PRO A 48 24.57 0.36 -4.85
CA PRO A 48 25.47 -0.52 -5.61
C PRO A 48 26.02 -1.69 -4.78
N ASP A 49 25.20 -2.32 -3.93
CA ASP A 49 25.59 -3.45 -3.09
C ASP A 49 24.83 -4.73 -3.47
N GLU A 50 25.57 -5.77 -3.88
CA GLU A 50 25.01 -7.03 -4.38
C GLU A 50 24.35 -7.87 -3.28
N GLU A 51 24.91 -7.86 -2.07
CA GLU A 51 24.36 -8.55 -0.91
C GLU A 51 22.99 -7.96 -0.53
N LEU A 52 22.90 -6.62 -0.52
CA LEU A 52 21.66 -5.90 -0.26
C LEU A 52 20.59 -6.20 -1.32
N ARG A 53 20.98 -6.25 -2.60
CA ARG A 53 20.06 -6.61 -3.71
C ARG A 53 19.56 -8.05 -3.60
N ALA A 54 20.45 -9.00 -3.30
CA ALA A 54 20.06 -10.40 -3.14
C ALA A 54 19.05 -10.59 -1.99
N TRP A 55 19.21 -9.86 -0.89
CA TRP A 55 18.23 -9.86 0.21
C TRP A 55 16.95 -9.10 -0.10
N ALA A 56 17.03 -8.01 -0.86
CA ALA A 56 15.84 -7.31 -1.38
C ALA A 56 14.99 -8.25 -2.25
N ASP A 57 15.60 -9.03 -3.15
CA ASP A 57 14.86 -9.97 -4.00
C ASP A 57 14.23 -11.12 -3.19
N LYS A 58 14.84 -11.52 -2.07
CA LYS A 58 14.22 -12.47 -1.13
C LYS A 58 13.02 -11.85 -0.43
N LEU A 59 13.15 -10.62 0.05
CA LEU A 59 12.06 -9.90 0.70
C LEU A 59 10.89 -9.68 -0.27
N GLU A 60 11.15 -9.29 -1.52
CA GLU A 60 10.10 -9.06 -2.53
C GLU A 60 9.21 -10.29 -2.71
N ARG A 61 9.83 -11.48 -2.87
CA ARG A 61 9.11 -12.76 -2.94
C ARG A 61 8.32 -13.05 -1.65
N ALA A 62 8.87 -12.66 -0.51
CA ALA A 62 8.28 -12.91 0.80
C ALA A 62 7.05 -12.05 1.10
N VAL A 63 7.03 -10.80 0.61
CA VAL A 63 5.92 -9.86 0.80
C VAL A 63 4.86 -9.94 -0.30
N GLN A 64 5.11 -10.69 -1.38
CA GLN A 64 4.15 -10.89 -2.48
C GLN A 64 2.71 -11.25 -2.03
N PRO A 65 2.50 -12.10 -1.00
CA PRO A 65 1.15 -12.42 -0.50
C PRO A 65 0.43 -11.26 0.18
N LEU A 66 1.16 -10.24 0.64
CA LEU A 66 0.60 -9.05 1.29
C LEU A 66 0.10 -8.01 0.28
N ARG A 67 0.38 -8.22 -1.02
CA ARG A 67 0.00 -7.29 -2.07
C ARG A 67 -1.50 -7.03 -2.01
N PRO A 68 -1.94 -5.77 -1.87
CA PRO A 68 -3.36 -5.46 -1.84
C PRO A 68 -4.00 -5.89 -3.15
N LYS A 69 -5.15 -6.57 -3.06
CA LYS A 69 -5.94 -6.91 -4.25
C LYS A 69 -6.40 -5.59 -4.88
N PRO A 70 -6.19 -5.38 -6.18
CA PRO A 70 -6.68 -4.17 -6.83
C PRO A 70 -8.20 -4.10 -6.64
N VAL A 71 -8.66 -3.09 -5.91
CA VAL A 71 -10.08 -2.77 -5.87
C VAL A 71 -10.46 -2.26 -7.26
N PRO A 72 -11.51 -2.81 -7.89
CA PRO A 72 -11.97 -2.28 -9.16
C PRO A 72 -12.29 -0.80 -8.97
N SER A 73 -11.67 0.05 -9.78
CA SER A 73 -11.93 1.48 -9.73
C SER A 73 -13.42 1.74 -9.97
N ALA A 74 -13.97 2.79 -9.36
CA ALA A 74 -15.35 3.21 -9.60
C ALA A 74 -15.67 3.42 -11.09
N LYS A 75 -14.64 3.70 -11.91
CA LYS A 75 -14.75 3.81 -13.37
C LYS A 75 -15.03 2.46 -14.03
N ALA A 76 -14.34 1.40 -13.60
CA ALA A 76 -14.59 0.04 -14.07
C ALA A 76 -15.97 -0.49 -13.62
N TRP A 77 -16.45 -0.09 -12.44
CA TRP A 77 -17.83 -0.35 -12.03
C TRP A 77 -18.85 0.42 -12.87
N ALA A 78 -18.61 1.70 -13.15
CA ALA A 78 -19.49 2.53 -13.97
C ALA A 78 -19.60 2.01 -15.41
N ASP A 79 -18.51 1.49 -16.00
CA ASP A 79 -18.54 0.87 -17.33
C ASP A 79 -19.29 -0.48 -17.33
N SER A 80 -19.36 -1.18 -16.20
CA SER A 80 -20.08 -2.46 -16.06
C SER A 80 -21.56 -2.33 -15.72
N VAL A 81 -21.97 -1.20 -15.17
CA VAL A 81 -23.35 -0.91 -14.79
C VAL A 81 -23.92 0.05 -15.82
N SER A 82 -24.59 -0.48 -16.86
CA SER A 82 -25.49 0.34 -17.67
C SER A 82 -26.57 0.90 -16.74
N PRO A 83 -26.64 2.22 -16.51
CA PRO A 83 -27.65 2.75 -15.60
C PRO A 83 -28.97 2.88 -16.36
N SER A 84 -29.95 2.07 -15.99
CA SER A 84 -31.35 2.45 -16.17
C SER A 84 -31.54 3.82 -15.51
N GLY A 85 -31.99 4.81 -16.29
CA GLY A 85 -31.85 6.25 -16.00
C GLY A 85 -32.43 6.77 -14.68
N GLU A 86 -33.21 5.98 -13.96
CA GLU A 86 -33.82 6.34 -12.67
C GLU A 86 -32.80 6.34 -11.51
N LEU A 87 -31.84 5.42 -11.51
CA LEU A 87 -30.80 5.33 -10.47
C LEU A 87 -29.76 6.46 -10.57
N ALA A 88 -29.47 6.91 -11.79
CA ALA A 88 -28.55 8.03 -12.03
C ALA A 88 -29.09 9.36 -11.46
N ALA A 89 -30.40 9.58 -11.57
CA ALA A 89 -31.06 10.75 -10.98
C ALA A 89 -31.02 10.73 -9.44
N SER A 90 -31.21 9.57 -8.82
CA SER A 90 -31.12 9.38 -7.37
C SER A 90 -29.69 9.57 -6.82
N ALA A 91 -28.69 9.07 -7.55
CA ALA A 91 -27.28 9.28 -7.20
C ALA A 91 -26.89 10.77 -7.28
N ALA A 92 -27.34 11.50 -8.30
CA ALA A 92 -27.10 12.93 -8.44
C ALA A 92 -27.76 13.75 -7.31
N ALA A 93 -28.96 13.35 -6.86
CA ALA A 93 -29.63 13.97 -5.71
C ALA A 93 -28.87 13.72 -4.40
N SER A 94 -28.34 12.51 -4.21
CA SER A 94 -27.57 12.12 -3.02
C SER A 94 -26.23 12.87 -2.92
N LEU A 95 -25.53 13.07 -4.04
CA LEU A 95 -24.30 13.86 -4.10
C LEU A 95 -24.55 15.34 -3.77
N ARG A 96 -25.64 15.92 -4.29
CA ARG A 96 -26.04 17.29 -3.94
C ARG A 96 -26.40 17.46 -2.46
N ALA A 97 -27.07 16.47 -1.87
CA ALA A 97 -27.37 16.48 -0.44
C ALA A 97 -26.09 16.43 0.41
N ALA A 98 -25.12 15.58 0.03
CA ALA A 98 -23.83 15.48 0.72
C ALA A 98 -23.00 16.77 0.62
N GLU A 99 -22.98 17.44 -0.53
CA GLU A 99 -22.28 18.72 -0.72
C GLU A 99 -22.87 19.83 0.16
N LEU A 100 -24.20 19.90 0.29
CA LEU A 100 -24.87 20.84 1.20
C LEU A 100 -24.53 20.54 2.66
N GLN A 101 -24.42 19.27 3.02
CA GLN A 101 -24.06 18.84 4.37
C GLN A 101 -22.60 19.22 4.71
N GLN A 102 -21.67 19.09 3.77
CA GLN A 102 -20.28 19.57 3.92
C GLN A 102 -20.21 21.09 4.04
N ARG A 103 -21.05 21.83 3.30
CA ARG A 103 -21.19 23.29 3.41
C ARG A 103 -21.71 23.74 4.78
N TYR A 104 -22.47 22.90 5.48
CA TYR A 104 -23.05 23.20 6.78
C TYR A 104 -22.09 22.99 7.95
N ILE A 105 -21.06 22.14 7.80
CA ILE A 105 -20.12 21.78 8.90
C ILE A 105 -19.04 22.86 9.14
N GLY A 106 -19.02 23.95 8.36
CA GLY A 106 -18.01 25.03 8.44
C GLY A 106 -18.38 26.26 9.28
N ARG A 107 -19.37 26.19 10.19
CA ARG A 107 -19.78 27.37 10.97
C ARG A 107 -19.92 27.11 12.47
N LEU A 108 -18.89 26.53 13.09
CA LEU A 108 -18.66 26.65 14.52
C LEU A 108 -17.17 26.89 14.78
N ARG A 109 -16.93 28.13 15.22
CA ARG A 109 -15.81 28.74 15.97
C ARG A 109 -14.60 27.87 16.31
#